data_AF-A0A2G6QSJ0-F1
#
_entry.id   AF-A0A2G6QSJ0-F1
#
_cell.length_a   1.000
_cell.length_b   1.000
_cell.length_c   1.000
_cell.angle_alpha   90.00
_cell.angle_beta   90.00
_cell.angle_gamma   90.00
#
_symmetry.space_group_name_H-M   'P 1'
#
loop_
_entity.id
_entity.type
_entity.pdbx_description
1 polymer ?
#
loop_
_entity_poly.entity_id
_entity_poly.type
_entity_poly.pdbx_seq_one_letter_code
_entity_poly.pdbx_strand_id
1 'polypeptide(L)'
;MPLLVVMFVSLVIFALFLPGATDGLNALFTPNWAALANPDVWAAAYGQVFFSLSVGFGIMITYSSYLKRKTDLTGSGLVVGFSNSSFELLAGIGVFAALGFMANAAGKGVSDVASGGLGLAFVAFPTIISQAPFGALLGVLFFGSLTVAGLTSLMSVIEVVIAAVRDKLALTKVQATLSVGIPMMIISVGLLATTTGLYFLDITDEFVNKFGILTGSFVAVIVISWVVAKLKTLQQHLDTHSSFKVGKPWRIFVSIIVPVVLGYLVFSEISTKIAEPYGEYPIGLLGVFGWGMSVALVVVAIIFTILPWNKKTKIDFDENNNEHTKITEVTS
;
A
#
# COMPACT_ATOMS: atom_id res chain seq x y z
N MET A 1 14.49 -7.67 3.53
CA MET A 1 14.26 -7.79 2.06
C MET A 1 14.96 -9.02 1.46
N PRO A 2 16.29 -9.24 1.55
CA PRO A 2 16.92 -10.42 0.93
C PRO A 2 16.36 -11.76 1.41
N LEU A 3 16.10 -11.86 2.73
CA LEU A 3 15.49 -13.04 3.33
C LEU A 3 14.10 -13.35 2.75
N LEU A 4 13.25 -12.33 2.59
CA LEU A 4 11.92 -12.47 1.99
C LEU A 4 12.02 -13.02 0.57
N VAL A 5 12.91 -12.45 -0.25
CA VAL A 5 13.10 -12.91 -1.64
C VAL A 5 13.53 -14.37 -1.67
N VAL A 6 14.51 -14.76 -0.86
CA VAL A 6 14.99 -16.14 -0.82
C VAL A 6 13.88 -17.10 -0.39
N MET A 7 13.17 -16.79 0.71
CA MET A 7 12.09 -17.64 1.21
C MET A 7 10.96 -17.77 0.18
N PHE A 8 10.56 -16.66 -0.42
CA PHE A 8 9.44 -16.61 -1.33
C PHE A 8 9.76 -17.27 -2.69
N VAL A 9 10.94 -17.03 -3.24
CA VAL A 9 11.40 -17.73 -4.46
C VAL A 9 11.48 -19.24 -4.21
N SER A 10 11.97 -19.67 -3.04
CA SER A 10 12.05 -21.09 -2.70
C SER A 10 10.66 -21.73 -2.63
N LEU A 11 9.69 -21.01 -2.05
CA LEU A 11 8.29 -21.43 -2.02
C LEU A 11 7.70 -21.54 -3.43
N VAL A 12 7.93 -20.55 -4.30
CA VAL A 12 7.40 -20.55 -5.67
C VAL A 12 7.98 -21.71 -6.47
N ILE A 13 9.30 -21.93 -6.37
CA ILE A 13 9.96 -23.07 -7.02
C ILE A 13 9.29 -24.37 -6.58
N PHE A 14 9.07 -24.57 -5.27
CA PHE A 14 8.41 -25.77 -4.79
C PHE A 14 6.97 -25.90 -5.31
N ALA A 15 6.19 -24.82 -5.28
CA ALA A 15 4.81 -24.81 -5.75
C ALA A 15 4.69 -25.22 -7.22
N LEU A 16 5.67 -24.88 -8.05
CA LEU A 16 5.72 -25.27 -9.47
C LEU A 16 5.89 -26.79 -9.70
N PHE A 17 6.43 -27.52 -8.73
CA PHE A 17 6.59 -28.97 -8.81
C PHE A 17 5.41 -29.75 -8.20
N LEU A 18 4.41 -29.06 -7.68
CA LEU A 18 3.20 -29.72 -7.17
C LEU A 18 2.36 -30.28 -8.33
N PRO A 19 1.71 -31.44 -8.15
CA PRO A 19 0.80 -31.97 -9.16
C PRO A 19 -0.37 -30.99 -9.37
N GLY A 20 -0.77 -30.74 -10.62
CA GLY A 20 -1.82 -29.76 -10.94
C GLY A 20 -1.36 -28.30 -11.04
N ALA A 21 -0.08 -27.99 -10.76
CA ALA A 21 0.45 -26.62 -10.89
C ALA A 21 0.25 -26.04 -12.29
N THR A 22 0.34 -26.87 -13.34
CA THR A 22 0.10 -26.47 -14.73
C THR A 22 -1.30 -25.94 -14.95
N ASP A 23 -2.32 -26.53 -14.32
CA ASP A 23 -3.72 -26.08 -14.45
C ASP A 23 -3.90 -24.71 -13.81
N GLY A 24 -3.25 -24.50 -12.67
CA GLY A 24 -3.16 -23.20 -12.01
C GLY A 24 -2.50 -22.13 -12.88
N LEU A 25 -1.34 -22.44 -13.47
CA LEU A 25 -0.64 -21.51 -14.36
C LEU A 25 -1.43 -21.23 -15.64
N ASN A 26 -2.12 -22.21 -16.19
CA ASN A 26 -3.04 -22.01 -17.31
C ASN A 26 -4.16 -21.06 -16.92
N ALA A 27 -4.73 -21.18 -15.72
CA ALA A 27 -5.74 -20.23 -15.23
C ALA A 27 -5.19 -18.80 -15.08
N LEU A 28 -3.92 -18.64 -14.71
CA LEU A 28 -3.28 -17.32 -14.59
C LEU A 28 -2.95 -16.68 -15.96
N PHE A 29 -2.40 -17.47 -16.89
CA PHE A 29 -1.80 -16.95 -18.12
C PHE A 29 -2.68 -17.08 -19.37
N THR A 30 -3.81 -17.80 -19.30
CA THR A 30 -4.73 -17.88 -20.45
C THR A 30 -5.43 -16.53 -20.63
N PRO A 31 -5.16 -15.80 -21.74
CA PRO A 31 -5.69 -14.46 -21.91
C PRO A 31 -7.17 -14.50 -22.26
N ASN A 32 -7.96 -13.62 -21.64
CA ASN A 32 -9.32 -13.31 -22.05
C ASN A 32 -9.36 -11.93 -22.71
N TRP A 33 -9.21 -11.88 -24.04
CA TRP A 33 -9.20 -10.62 -24.78
C TRP A 33 -10.54 -9.86 -24.72
N ALA A 34 -11.66 -10.58 -24.55
CA ALA A 34 -12.97 -9.95 -24.40
C ALA A 34 -13.09 -9.18 -23.08
N ALA A 35 -12.38 -9.61 -22.03
CA ALA A 35 -12.36 -8.90 -20.75
C ALA A 35 -11.73 -7.50 -20.87
N LEU A 36 -10.79 -7.29 -21.80
CA LEU A 36 -10.16 -5.97 -22.01
C LEU A 36 -11.12 -4.91 -22.56
N ALA A 37 -12.26 -5.32 -23.12
CA ALA A 37 -13.31 -4.40 -23.55
C ALA A 37 -14.12 -3.84 -22.38
N ASN A 38 -14.04 -4.44 -21.19
CA ASN A 38 -14.73 -3.97 -20.00
C ASN A 38 -13.90 -2.86 -19.30
N PRO A 39 -14.41 -1.62 -19.17
CA PRO A 39 -13.74 -0.54 -18.44
C PRO A 39 -13.42 -0.88 -16.98
N ASP A 40 -14.23 -1.72 -16.32
CA ASP A 40 -14.02 -2.09 -14.92
C ASP A 40 -12.74 -2.88 -14.72
N VAL A 41 -12.28 -3.64 -15.73
CA VAL A 41 -11.00 -4.36 -15.69
C VAL A 41 -9.84 -3.37 -15.60
N TRP A 42 -9.91 -2.25 -16.31
CA TRP A 42 -8.89 -1.20 -16.27
C TRP A 42 -8.94 -0.41 -14.97
N ALA A 43 -10.13 -0.13 -14.47
CA ALA A 43 -10.32 0.52 -13.17
C ALA A 43 -9.74 -0.34 -12.03
N ALA A 44 -10.03 -1.65 -12.04
CA ALA A 44 -9.47 -2.61 -11.09
C ALA A 44 -7.94 -2.70 -11.20
N ALA A 45 -7.40 -2.78 -12.43
CA ALA A 45 -5.95 -2.81 -12.65
C ALA A 45 -5.26 -1.54 -12.13
N TYR A 46 -5.84 -0.37 -12.38
CA TYR A 46 -5.30 0.89 -11.87
C TYR A 46 -5.37 0.95 -10.34
N GLY A 47 -6.50 0.57 -9.75
CA GLY A 47 -6.67 0.49 -8.30
C GLY A 47 -5.64 -0.44 -7.66
N GLN A 48 -5.42 -1.62 -8.24
CA GLN A 48 -4.41 -2.58 -7.79
C GLN A 48 -3.01 -1.96 -7.79
N VAL A 49 -2.60 -1.30 -8.88
CA VAL A 49 -1.27 -0.65 -8.97
C VAL A 49 -1.16 0.50 -7.97
N PHE A 50 -2.21 1.30 -7.80
CA PHE A 50 -2.25 2.43 -6.88
C PHE A 50 -2.02 2.01 -5.42
N PHE A 51 -2.78 1.02 -4.94
CA PHE A 51 -2.65 0.52 -3.56
C PHE A 51 -1.40 -0.34 -3.37
N SER A 52 -1.01 -1.13 -4.37
CA SER A 52 0.19 -1.97 -4.29
C SER A 52 1.46 -1.14 -4.13
N LEU A 53 1.62 -0.08 -4.92
CA LEU A 53 2.75 0.85 -4.77
C LEU A 53 2.60 1.78 -3.56
N SER A 54 1.52 1.67 -2.79
CA SER A 54 1.19 2.53 -1.66
C SER A 54 1.23 4.02 -2.04
N VAL A 55 0.77 4.34 -3.24
CA VAL A 55 0.70 5.71 -3.73
C VAL A 55 -0.31 6.47 -2.88
N GLY A 56 0.04 7.68 -2.44
CA GLY A 56 -0.86 8.50 -1.62
C GLY A 56 -0.73 8.34 -0.11
N PHE A 57 -0.04 7.29 0.36
CA PHE A 57 0.17 7.04 1.79
C PHE A 57 1.15 8.03 2.46
N GLY A 58 1.79 8.92 1.68
CA GLY A 58 2.84 9.82 2.17
C GLY A 58 4.21 9.16 2.32
N ILE A 59 4.31 7.83 2.21
CA ILE A 59 5.56 7.05 2.38
C ILE A 59 6.68 7.58 1.49
N MET A 60 6.41 7.76 0.19
CA MET A 60 7.42 8.24 -0.74
C MET A 60 7.88 9.67 -0.42
N ILE A 61 6.97 10.52 0.08
CA ILE A 61 7.30 11.89 0.48
C ILE A 61 8.23 11.84 1.70
N THR A 62 7.85 11.11 2.74
CA THR A 62 8.65 10.94 3.97
C THR A 62 10.02 10.30 3.68
N TYR A 63 10.08 9.28 2.84
CA TYR A 63 11.36 8.65 2.50
C TYR A 63 12.22 9.57 1.63
N SER A 64 11.62 10.33 0.72
CA SER A 64 12.35 11.31 -0.08
C SER A 64 12.95 12.44 0.75
N SER A 65 12.33 12.83 1.87
CA SER A 65 12.89 13.85 2.77
C SER A 65 14.16 13.39 3.50
N TYR A 66 14.45 12.09 3.51
CA TYR A 66 15.67 11.52 4.08
C TYR A 66 16.79 11.34 3.04
N LEU A 67 16.49 11.55 1.74
CA LEU A 67 17.47 11.45 0.67
C LEU A 67 18.28 12.74 0.53
N LYS A 68 19.47 12.63 -0.09
CA LYS A 68 20.27 13.80 -0.46
C LYS A 68 19.58 14.56 -1.59
N ARG A 69 19.70 15.90 -1.63
CA ARG A 69 19.06 16.74 -2.66
C ARG A 69 19.37 16.36 -4.11
N LYS A 70 20.54 15.78 -4.36
CA LYS A 70 21.03 15.41 -5.71
C LYS A 70 20.83 13.93 -6.03
N THR A 71 19.98 13.23 -5.28
CA THR A 71 19.66 11.83 -5.54
C THR A 71 18.79 11.69 -6.78
N ASP A 72 19.09 10.70 -7.62
CA ASP A 72 18.25 10.33 -8.75
C ASP A 72 16.96 9.64 -8.31
N LEU A 73 15.86 10.40 -8.36
CA LEU A 73 14.53 9.91 -8.03
C LEU A 73 13.86 9.15 -9.19
N THR A 74 14.25 9.43 -10.44
CA THR A 74 13.65 8.77 -11.62
C THR A 74 14.11 7.33 -11.76
N GLY A 75 15.43 7.10 -11.66
CA GLY A 75 15.99 5.75 -11.67
C GLY A 75 15.49 4.93 -10.49
N SER A 76 15.49 5.53 -9.29
CA SER A 76 14.96 4.89 -8.08
C SER A 76 13.48 4.56 -8.21
N GLY A 77 12.66 5.46 -8.78
CA GLY A 77 11.23 5.24 -9.01
C GLY A 77 10.96 4.09 -9.99
N LEU A 78 11.74 3.99 -11.07
CA LEU A 78 11.64 2.86 -12.02
C LEU A 78 12.00 1.53 -11.34
N VAL A 79 13.09 1.49 -10.57
CA VAL A 79 13.49 0.29 -9.84
C VAL A 79 12.39 -0.14 -8.86
N VAL A 80 11.81 0.79 -8.11
CA VAL A 80 10.69 0.49 -7.19
C VAL A 80 9.49 -0.07 -7.96
N GLY A 81 9.06 0.60 -9.03
CA GLY A 81 7.90 0.16 -9.83
C GLY A 81 8.09 -1.23 -10.43
N PHE A 82 9.20 -1.47 -11.12
CA PHE A 82 9.47 -2.78 -11.73
C PHE A 82 9.72 -3.87 -10.70
N SER A 83 10.42 -3.58 -9.59
CA SER A 83 10.67 -4.58 -8.55
C SER A 83 9.37 -5.00 -7.87
N ASN A 84 8.48 -4.05 -7.58
CA ASN A 84 7.18 -4.32 -7.00
C ASN A 84 6.35 -5.24 -7.91
N SER A 85 6.12 -4.83 -9.16
CA SER A 85 5.30 -5.61 -10.09
C SER A 85 5.93 -6.96 -10.46
N SER A 86 7.26 -7.06 -10.51
CA SER A 86 7.93 -8.35 -10.73
C SER A 86 7.71 -9.31 -9.56
N PHE A 87 7.74 -8.80 -8.32
CA PHE A 87 7.47 -9.61 -7.14
C PHE A 87 5.99 -10.00 -7.06
N GLU A 88 5.07 -9.12 -7.43
CA GLU A 88 3.63 -9.44 -7.55
C GLU A 88 3.36 -10.55 -8.57
N LEU A 89 4.00 -10.48 -9.74
CA LEU A 89 3.88 -11.52 -10.76
C LEU A 89 4.43 -12.86 -10.25
N LEU A 90 5.60 -12.83 -9.59
CA LEU A 90 6.19 -14.01 -8.95
C LEU A 90 5.25 -14.60 -7.88
N ALA A 91 4.59 -13.74 -7.10
CA ALA A 91 3.58 -14.16 -6.13
C ALA A 91 2.35 -14.78 -6.80
N GLY A 92 1.85 -14.18 -7.87
CA GLY A 92 0.78 -14.73 -8.69
C GLY A 92 1.13 -16.14 -9.19
N ILE A 93 2.34 -16.35 -9.71
CA ILE A 93 2.82 -17.67 -10.16
C ILE A 93 2.76 -18.68 -9.02
N GLY A 94 3.31 -18.36 -7.84
CA GLY A 94 3.31 -19.26 -6.68
C GLY A 94 1.89 -19.57 -6.17
N VAL A 95 1.04 -18.55 -6.08
CA VAL A 95 -0.36 -18.69 -5.64
C VAL A 95 -1.15 -19.57 -6.58
N PHE A 96 -1.11 -19.29 -7.88
CA PHE A 96 -1.88 -20.07 -8.85
C PHE A 96 -1.35 -21.50 -8.99
N ALA A 97 -0.04 -21.73 -8.93
CA ALA A 97 0.51 -23.08 -8.89
C ALA A 97 -0.02 -23.88 -7.67
N ALA A 98 -0.05 -23.25 -6.49
CA ALA A 98 -0.59 -23.86 -5.28
C ALA A 98 -2.12 -24.10 -5.34
N LEU A 99 -2.88 -23.19 -5.96
CA LEU A 99 -4.31 -23.38 -6.21
C LEU A 99 -4.57 -24.52 -7.21
N GLY A 100 -3.72 -24.67 -8.23
CA GLY A 100 -3.78 -25.80 -9.17
C GLY A 100 -3.62 -27.15 -8.47
N PHE A 101 -2.71 -27.24 -7.50
CA PHE A 101 -2.57 -28.41 -6.64
C PHE A 101 -3.84 -28.73 -5.85
N MET A 102 -4.44 -27.72 -5.22
CA MET A 102 -5.70 -27.90 -4.48
C MET A 102 -6.85 -28.32 -5.38
N ALA A 103 -6.96 -27.71 -6.57
CA ALA A 103 -7.97 -28.04 -7.56
C ALA A 103 -7.84 -29.50 -8.03
N ASN A 104 -6.60 -29.93 -8.32
CA ASN A 104 -6.29 -31.29 -8.72
C ASN A 104 -6.60 -32.31 -7.62
N ALA A 105 -6.19 -32.03 -6.38
CA ALA A 105 -6.47 -32.89 -5.23
C ALA A 105 -7.97 -32.99 -4.90
N ALA A 106 -8.73 -31.90 -5.10
CA ALA A 106 -10.17 -31.86 -4.85
C ALA A 106 -11.03 -32.32 -6.04
N GLY A 107 -10.44 -32.55 -7.22
CA GLY A 107 -11.17 -32.85 -8.45
C GLY A 107 -12.10 -31.71 -8.89
N LYS A 108 -11.72 -30.44 -8.68
CA LYS A 108 -12.50 -29.23 -9.01
C LYS A 108 -11.75 -28.32 -9.97
N GLY A 109 -12.45 -27.31 -10.52
CA GLY A 109 -11.80 -26.24 -11.27
C GLY A 109 -11.01 -25.29 -10.37
N VAL A 110 -9.97 -24.66 -10.91
CA VAL A 110 -9.17 -23.64 -10.18
C VAL A 110 -10.05 -22.48 -9.70
N SER A 111 -11.06 -22.10 -10.50
CA SER A 111 -12.04 -21.06 -10.14
C SER A 111 -12.85 -21.39 -8.88
N ASP A 112 -13.07 -22.68 -8.59
CA ASP A 112 -13.93 -23.12 -7.50
C ASP A 112 -13.19 -23.18 -6.16
N VAL A 113 -11.86 -23.12 -6.21
CA VAL A 113 -10.97 -23.19 -5.04
C VAL A 113 -10.22 -21.87 -4.82
N ALA A 114 -10.26 -20.95 -5.78
CA ALA A 114 -9.74 -19.60 -5.64
C ALA A 114 -10.63 -18.80 -4.69
N SER A 115 -10.06 -18.35 -3.57
CA SER A 115 -10.66 -17.34 -2.69
C SER A 115 -9.75 -16.11 -2.65
N GLY A 116 -10.28 -14.97 -2.21
CA GLY A 116 -9.52 -13.72 -2.07
C GLY A 116 -9.06 -13.45 -0.64
N GLY A 117 -8.10 -12.55 -0.48
CA GLY A 117 -7.72 -11.95 0.80
C GLY A 117 -7.35 -12.95 1.89
N LEU A 118 -7.96 -12.78 3.08
CA LEU A 118 -7.70 -13.61 4.26
C LEU A 118 -8.07 -15.09 4.06
N GLY A 119 -9.14 -15.37 3.30
CA GLY A 119 -9.55 -16.74 2.99
C GLY A 119 -8.46 -17.50 2.23
N LEU A 120 -7.81 -16.84 1.28
CA LEU A 120 -6.71 -17.42 0.56
C LEU A 120 -5.53 -17.70 1.49
N ALA A 121 -5.04 -16.68 2.18
CA ALA A 121 -3.80 -16.76 2.96
C ALA A 121 -3.93 -17.65 4.21
N PHE A 122 -5.08 -17.67 4.88
CA PHE A 122 -5.26 -18.33 6.18
C PHE A 122 -6.23 -19.51 6.18
N VAL A 123 -6.87 -19.84 5.05
CA VAL A 123 -7.69 -21.05 4.92
C VAL A 123 -7.19 -21.93 3.78
N ALA A 124 -7.10 -21.40 2.56
CA ALA A 124 -6.71 -22.18 1.39
C ALA A 124 -5.24 -22.63 1.45
N PHE A 125 -4.30 -21.71 1.74
CA PHE A 125 -2.88 -22.04 1.84
C PHE A 125 -2.56 -23.06 2.95
N PRO A 126 -3.09 -22.93 4.19
CA PRO A 126 -2.94 -23.96 5.21
C PRO A 126 -3.45 -25.33 4.77
N THR A 127 -4.58 -25.35 4.06
CA THR A 127 -5.14 -26.58 3.50
C THR A 127 -4.18 -27.20 2.48
N ILE A 128 -3.66 -26.40 1.54
CA ILE A 128 -2.63 -26.83 0.58
C ILE A 128 -1.40 -27.37 1.30
N ILE A 129 -0.87 -26.60 2.26
CA ILE A 129 0.31 -26.94 3.06
C ILE A 129 0.12 -28.28 3.77
N SER A 130 -1.07 -28.55 4.32
CA SER A 130 -1.35 -29.80 5.05
C SER A 130 -1.35 -31.05 4.16
N GLN A 131 -1.61 -30.89 2.87
CA GLN A 131 -1.71 -31.98 1.89
C GLN A 131 -0.45 -32.11 1.02
N ALA A 132 0.37 -31.05 0.96
CA ALA A 132 1.58 -31.02 0.17
C ALA A 132 2.70 -31.90 0.76
N PRO A 133 3.51 -32.54 -0.08
CA PRO A 133 4.80 -33.09 0.36
C PRO A 133 5.63 -32.00 1.05
N PHE A 134 6.32 -32.33 2.14
CA PHE A 134 7.11 -31.34 2.92
C PHE A 134 6.30 -30.13 3.42
N GLY A 135 5.00 -30.30 3.66
CA GLY A 135 4.09 -29.24 4.12
C GLY A 135 4.64 -28.35 5.24
N ALA A 136 5.25 -28.94 6.27
CA ALA A 136 5.84 -28.16 7.38
C ALA A 136 6.86 -27.11 6.90
N LEU A 137 7.73 -27.46 5.94
CA LEU A 137 8.70 -26.53 5.36
C LEU A 137 7.99 -25.43 4.57
N LEU A 138 6.99 -25.79 3.76
CA LEU A 138 6.18 -24.81 3.03
C LEU A 138 5.45 -23.85 3.95
N GLY A 139 4.90 -24.33 5.06
CA GLY A 139 4.25 -23.49 6.06
C GLY A 139 5.22 -22.46 6.65
N VAL A 140 6.43 -22.87 7.02
CA VAL A 140 7.47 -21.95 7.52
C VAL A 140 7.86 -20.93 6.46
N LEU A 141 8.06 -21.35 5.22
CA LEU A 141 8.41 -20.44 4.11
C LEU A 141 7.27 -19.46 3.82
N PHE A 142 6.02 -19.92 3.77
CA PHE A 142 4.85 -19.11 3.47
C PHE A 142 4.57 -18.09 4.57
N PHE A 143 4.33 -18.56 5.79
CA PHE A 143 3.99 -17.68 6.91
C PHE A 143 5.16 -16.83 7.37
N GLY A 144 6.39 -17.33 7.25
CA GLY A 144 7.57 -16.51 7.47
C GLY A 144 7.70 -15.40 6.42
N SER A 145 7.44 -15.69 5.15
CA SER A 145 7.42 -14.65 4.09
C SER A 145 6.30 -13.64 4.35
N LEU A 146 5.08 -14.10 4.66
CA LEU A 146 3.94 -13.25 4.98
C LEU A 146 4.25 -12.32 6.17
N THR A 147 4.88 -12.86 7.21
CA THR A 147 5.29 -12.10 8.41
C THR A 147 6.32 -11.03 8.07
N VAL A 148 7.39 -11.40 7.34
CA VAL A 148 8.44 -10.44 6.96
C VAL A 148 7.88 -9.36 6.04
N ALA A 149 7.04 -9.72 5.05
CA ALA A 149 6.41 -8.78 4.14
C ALA A 149 5.47 -7.80 4.86
N GLY A 150 4.64 -8.30 5.78
CA GLY A 150 3.76 -7.49 6.60
C GLY A 150 4.53 -6.54 7.51
N LEU A 151 5.58 -7.02 8.19
CA LEU A 151 6.42 -6.19 9.05
C LEU A 151 7.14 -5.09 8.29
N THR A 152 7.74 -5.40 7.13
CA THR A 152 8.43 -4.37 6.34
C THR A 152 7.47 -3.30 5.83
N SER A 153 6.26 -3.68 5.44
CA SER A 153 5.25 -2.74 4.96
C SER A 153 4.71 -1.86 6.10
N LEU A 154 4.43 -2.46 7.26
CA LEU A 154 3.99 -1.75 8.46
C LEU A 154 5.02 -0.70 8.92
N MET A 155 6.31 -1.06 8.89
CA MET A 155 7.40 -0.13 9.22
C MET A 155 7.42 1.10 8.30
N SER A 156 7.07 0.94 7.02
CA SER A 156 6.99 2.05 6.09
C SER A 156 5.79 2.95 6.34
N VAL A 157 4.62 2.38 6.63
CA VAL A 157 3.39 3.15 6.90
C VAL A 157 3.51 3.91 8.23
N ILE A 158 4.00 3.27 9.30
CA ILE A 158 4.09 3.92 10.62
C ILE A 158 5.10 5.08 10.63
N GLU A 159 6.18 4.97 9.86
CA GLU A 159 7.21 6.01 9.76
C GLU A 159 6.62 7.33 9.22
N VAL A 160 5.61 7.29 8.35
CA VAL A 160 4.93 8.50 7.86
C VAL A 160 4.29 9.27 9.02
N VAL A 161 3.58 8.55 9.89
CA VAL A 161 2.90 9.17 11.04
C VAL A 161 3.92 9.65 12.07
N ILE A 162 4.96 8.86 12.34
CA ILE A 162 6.04 9.25 13.26
C ILE A 162 6.75 10.50 12.76
N ALA A 163 7.11 10.56 11.48
CA ALA A 163 7.78 11.72 10.88
C ALA A 163 6.89 12.97 10.96
N ALA A 164 5.62 12.86 10.58
CA ALA A 164 4.68 13.98 10.64
C ALA A 164 4.51 14.54 12.07
N VAL A 165 4.36 13.66 13.07
CA VAL A 165 4.24 14.07 14.48
C VAL A 165 5.54 14.67 14.99
N ARG A 166 6.68 14.07 14.64
CA ARG A 166 8.02 14.55 15.02
C ARG A 166 8.26 15.96 14.50
N ASP A 167 7.97 16.19 13.22
CA ASP A 167 8.20 17.47 12.56
C ASP A 167 7.25 18.54 13.10
N LYS A 168 5.96 18.21 13.27
CA LYS A 168 4.96 19.17 13.76
C LYS A 168 5.24 19.62 15.21
N LEU A 169 5.62 18.68 16.07
CA LEU A 169 5.77 18.90 17.51
C LEU A 169 7.23 19.12 17.94
N ALA A 170 8.19 19.11 17.02
CA ALA A 170 9.63 19.22 17.28
C ALA A 170 10.13 18.21 18.34
N LEU A 171 9.64 16.97 18.27
CA LEU A 171 10.00 15.90 19.21
C LEU A 171 11.31 15.22 18.81
N THR A 172 11.96 14.57 19.78
CA THR A 172 13.04 13.62 19.46
C THR A 172 12.48 12.36 18.80
N LYS A 173 13.33 11.61 18.08
CA LYS A 173 12.92 10.37 17.40
C LYS A 173 12.23 9.40 18.37
N VAL A 174 12.84 9.15 19.53
CA VAL A 174 12.30 8.20 20.53
C VAL A 174 10.95 8.68 21.07
N GLN A 175 10.82 9.98 21.39
CA GLN A 175 9.56 10.55 21.86
C GLN A 175 8.45 10.41 20.81
N ALA A 176 8.72 10.74 19.54
CA ALA A 176 7.74 10.61 18.47
C ALA A 176 7.33 9.15 18.25
N THR A 177 8.30 8.22 18.21
CA THR A 177 8.02 6.78 18.05
C THR A 177 7.15 6.25 19.18
N LEU A 178 7.45 6.58 20.44
CA LEU A 178 6.64 6.11 21.58
C LEU A 178 5.26 6.77 21.62
N SER A 179 5.18 8.07 21.28
CA SER A 179 3.93 8.83 21.29
C SER A 179 2.93 8.33 20.23
N VAL A 180 3.43 7.82 19.10
CA VAL A 180 2.59 7.21 18.05
C VAL A 180 2.38 5.72 18.32
N GLY A 181 3.45 5.00 18.63
CA GLY A 181 3.44 3.54 18.72
C GLY A 181 2.64 3.00 19.92
N ILE A 182 2.76 3.61 21.11
CA ILE A 182 2.06 3.10 22.30
C ILE A 182 0.53 3.22 22.15
N PRO A 183 -0.04 4.39 21.80
CA PRO A 183 -1.48 4.50 21.60
C PRO A 183 -1.99 3.58 20.48
N MET A 184 -1.25 3.49 19.37
CA MET A 184 -1.60 2.60 18.25
C MET A 184 -1.61 1.13 18.67
N MET A 185 -0.62 0.69 19.46
CA MET A 185 -0.57 -0.66 20.02
C MET A 185 -1.77 -0.94 20.92
N ILE A 186 -2.11 -0.02 21.83
CA ILE A 186 -3.25 -0.18 22.75
C ILE A 186 -4.55 -0.31 21.97
N ILE A 187 -4.79 0.55 20.97
CA ILE A 187 -5.98 0.51 20.12
C ILE A 187 -6.02 -0.79 19.30
N SER A 188 -4.90 -1.18 18.71
CA SER A 188 -4.78 -2.40 17.90
C SER A 188 -5.10 -3.65 18.74
N VAL A 189 -4.46 -3.82 19.90
CA VAL A 189 -4.73 -4.96 20.79
C VAL A 189 -6.17 -4.94 21.29
N GLY A 190 -6.70 -3.76 21.66
CA GLY A 190 -8.06 -3.62 22.18
C GLY A 190 -9.16 -3.94 21.17
N LEU A 191 -8.97 -3.62 19.89
CA LEU A 191 -9.98 -3.82 18.85
C LEU A 191 -9.79 -5.13 18.07
N LEU A 192 -8.56 -5.47 17.69
CA LEU A 192 -8.28 -6.59 16.78
C LEU A 192 -8.15 -7.94 17.51
N ALA A 193 -7.77 -7.97 18.79
CA ALA A 193 -7.66 -9.22 19.56
C ALA A 193 -9.01 -9.69 20.13
N THR A 194 -10.10 -9.44 19.40
CA THR A 194 -11.48 -9.80 19.79
C THR A 194 -12.10 -10.74 18.77
N THR A 195 -13.17 -11.45 19.15
CA THR A 195 -13.90 -12.34 18.22
C THR A 195 -14.51 -11.60 17.02
N THR A 196 -14.72 -10.29 17.14
CA THR A 196 -15.23 -9.39 16.08
C THR A 196 -14.12 -8.61 15.37
N GLY A 197 -12.85 -8.86 15.70
CA GLY A 197 -11.71 -8.07 15.19
C GLY A 197 -11.60 -8.06 13.67
N LEU A 198 -11.95 -9.17 13.01
CA LEU A 198 -11.95 -9.27 11.54
C LEU A 198 -12.97 -8.35 10.87
N TYR A 199 -14.14 -8.14 11.48
CA TYR A 199 -15.14 -7.21 10.94
C TYR A 199 -14.66 -5.77 11.05
N PHE A 200 -14.06 -5.41 12.18
CA PHE A 200 -13.46 -4.09 12.34
C PHE A 200 -12.33 -3.88 11.34
N LEU A 201 -11.45 -4.88 11.16
CA LEU A 201 -10.34 -4.82 10.22
C LEU A 201 -10.83 -4.61 8.78
N ASP A 202 -11.79 -5.43 8.33
CA ASP A 202 -12.30 -5.38 6.96
C ASP A 202 -12.99 -4.04 6.63
N ILE A 203 -13.92 -3.61 7.49
CA ILE A 203 -14.64 -2.34 7.30
C ILE A 203 -13.66 -1.16 7.34
N THR A 204 -12.73 -1.16 8.29
CA THR A 204 -11.72 -0.11 8.42
C THR A 204 -10.81 -0.05 7.20
N ASP A 205 -10.28 -1.20 6.78
CA ASP A 205 -9.34 -1.27 5.66
C ASP A 205 -10.00 -0.75 4.38
N GLU A 206 -11.20 -1.23 4.07
CA GLU A 206 -11.93 -0.79 2.88
C GLU A 206 -12.24 0.72 2.94
N PHE A 207 -12.84 1.22 4.03
CA PHE A 207 -13.25 2.63 4.07
C PHE A 207 -12.06 3.59 4.14
N VAL A 208 -11.02 3.27 4.92
CA VAL A 208 -9.83 4.15 5.05
C VAL A 208 -9.06 4.22 3.73
N ASN A 209 -8.88 3.09 3.04
CA ASN A 209 -8.15 3.09 1.77
C ASN A 209 -8.91 3.85 0.68
N LYS A 210 -10.24 3.71 0.58
CA LYS A 210 -11.05 4.36 -0.47
C LYS A 210 -11.38 5.83 -0.15
N PHE A 211 -11.83 6.14 1.06
CA PHE A 211 -12.26 7.51 1.41
C PHE A 211 -11.15 8.34 2.04
N GLY A 212 -10.18 7.71 2.71
CA GLY A 212 -9.00 8.41 3.22
C GLY A 212 -7.95 8.59 2.14
N ILE A 213 -7.35 7.48 1.70
CA ILE A 213 -6.13 7.51 0.88
C ILE A 213 -6.44 7.86 -0.57
N LEU A 214 -7.36 7.16 -1.21
CA LEU A 214 -7.69 7.39 -2.63
C LEU A 214 -8.27 8.79 -2.84
N THR A 215 -9.25 9.21 -2.02
CA THR A 215 -9.83 10.56 -2.10
C THR A 215 -8.81 11.63 -1.72
N GLY A 216 -8.02 11.44 -0.65
CA GLY A 216 -6.94 12.36 -0.28
C GLY A 216 -5.90 12.54 -1.38
N SER A 217 -5.56 11.46 -2.09
CA SER A 217 -4.64 11.48 -3.23
C SER A 217 -5.22 12.20 -4.44
N PHE A 218 -6.52 12.01 -4.71
CA PHE A 218 -7.24 12.74 -5.74
C PHE A 218 -7.22 14.26 -5.46
N VAL A 219 -7.53 14.67 -4.24
CA VAL A 219 -7.46 16.09 -3.84
C VAL A 219 -6.02 16.62 -3.96
N ALA A 220 -5.04 15.88 -3.45
CA ALA A 220 -3.64 16.28 -3.49
C ALA A 220 -3.14 16.48 -4.93
N VAL A 221 -3.48 15.55 -5.85
CA VAL A 221 -3.05 15.67 -7.25
C VAL A 221 -3.73 16.86 -7.93
N ILE A 222 -5.02 17.13 -7.69
CA ILE A 222 -5.73 18.29 -8.24
C ILE A 222 -5.10 19.60 -7.73
N VAL A 223 -4.84 19.68 -6.43
CA VAL A 223 -4.22 20.87 -5.83
C VAL A 223 -2.84 21.13 -6.42
N ILE A 224 -1.97 20.11 -6.51
CA ILE A 224 -0.62 20.27 -7.04
C ILE A 224 -0.63 20.57 -8.55
N SER A 225 -1.46 19.86 -9.31
CA SER A 225 -1.46 19.93 -10.77
C SER A 225 -2.18 21.15 -11.32
N TRP A 226 -3.34 21.50 -10.77
CA TRP A 226 -4.25 22.51 -11.36
C TRP A 226 -4.32 23.79 -10.53
N VAL A 227 -4.32 23.71 -9.19
CA VAL A 227 -4.42 24.90 -8.33
C VAL A 227 -3.07 25.60 -8.19
N VAL A 228 -2.04 24.85 -7.77
CA VAL A 228 -0.67 25.38 -7.66
C VAL A 228 -0.04 25.55 -9.04
N ALA A 229 -0.38 24.70 -10.00
CA ALA A 229 0.03 24.77 -11.41
C ALA A 229 1.55 24.86 -11.66
N LYS A 230 2.39 24.39 -10.72
CA LYS A 230 3.87 24.42 -10.81
C LYS A 230 4.51 23.12 -11.31
N LEU A 231 3.76 22.28 -12.03
CA LEU A 231 4.27 21.00 -12.54
C LEU A 231 5.51 21.13 -13.43
N LYS A 232 5.67 22.25 -14.17
CA LYS A 232 6.88 22.49 -14.96
C LYS A 232 8.12 22.63 -14.08
N THR A 233 8.02 23.33 -12.96
CA THR A 233 9.12 23.50 -12.00
C THR A 233 9.46 22.16 -11.34
N LEU A 234 8.46 21.38 -10.94
CA LEU A 234 8.68 20.05 -10.37
C LEU A 234 9.34 19.09 -11.37
N GLN A 235 8.88 19.09 -12.62
CA GLN A 235 9.49 18.30 -13.70
C GLN A 235 10.94 18.71 -13.98
N GLN A 236 11.23 20.02 -14.02
CA GLN A 236 12.60 20.51 -14.21
C GLN A 236 13.52 20.12 -13.05
N HIS A 237 13.02 20.22 -11.82
CA HIS A 237 13.76 19.77 -10.64
C HIS A 237 14.07 18.28 -10.72
N LEU A 238 13.06 17.47 -11.04
CA LEU A 238 13.23 16.02 -11.23
C LEU A 238 14.29 15.74 -12.30
N ASP A 239 14.18 16.34 -13.48
CA ASP A 239 15.10 16.11 -14.61
C ASP A 239 16.55 16.61 -14.38
N THR A 240 16.82 17.39 -13.33
CA THR A 240 18.15 17.98 -13.07
C THR A 240 19.19 16.92 -12.67
N HIS A 241 18.77 15.95 -11.86
CA HIS A 241 19.65 14.90 -11.32
C HIS A 241 19.13 13.49 -11.66
N SER A 242 18.56 13.33 -12.86
CA SER A 242 17.88 12.11 -13.29
C SER A 242 18.67 11.28 -14.28
N SER A 243 18.66 9.95 -14.12
CA SER A 243 19.15 9.02 -15.16
C SER A 243 18.20 8.96 -16.36
N PHE A 244 16.89 9.16 -16.13
CA PHE A 244 15.87 9.21 -17.19
C PHE A 244 15.05 10.48 -17.08
N LYS A 245 15.04 11.31 -18.14
CA LYS A 245 14.26 12.55 -18.15
C LYS A 245 12.80 12.27 -18.44
N VAL A 246 11.92 12.62 -17.51
CA VAL A 246 10.49 12.32 -17.60
C VAL A 246 9.76 13.25 -18.57
N GLY A 247 10.28 14.48 -18.72
CA GLY A 247 9.84 15.46 -19.72
C GLY A 247 8.35 15.79 -19.72
N LYS A 248 7.83 16.14 -20.90
CA LYS A 248 6.41 16.49 -21.12
C LYS A 248 5.44 15.34 -20.85
N PRO A 249 5.74 14.06 -21.19
CA PRO A 249 4.82 12.96 -20.91
C PRO A 249 4.41 12.89 -19.45
N TRP A 250 5.35 12.99 -18.51
CA TRP A 250 5.03 12.95 -17.08
C TRP A 250 4.07 14.06 -16.66
N ARG A 251 4.21 15.27 -17.22
CA ARG A 251 3.26 16.35 -16.95
C ARG A 251 1.86 16.01 -17.43
N ILE A 252 1.71 15.38 -18.60
CA ILE A 252 0.41 14.95 -19.14
C ILE A 252 -0.20 13.86 -18.25
N PHE A 253 0.61 12.87 -17.84
CA PHE A 253 0.16 11.82 -16.93
C PHE A 253 -0.35 12.41 -15.60
N VAL A 254 0.44 13.27 -14.95
CA VAL A 254 0.12 13.82 -13.63
C VAL A 254 -1.01 14.86 -13.69
N SER A 255 -1.14 15.62 -14.78
CA SER A 255 -2.18 16.67 -14.87
C SER A 255 -3.49 16.22 -15.51
N ILE A 256 -3.51 15.14 -16.28
CA ILE A 256 -4.73 14.72 -17.01
C ILE A 256 -5.10 13.29 -16.63
N ILE A 257 -4.22 12.34 -16.93
CA ILE A 257 -4.56 10.91 -16.84
C ILE A 257 -4.82 10.50 -15.38
N VAL A 258 -3.89 10.81 -14.48
CA VAL A 258 -4.00 10.46 -13.06
C VAL A 258 -5.24 11.10 -12.41
N PRO A 259 -5.50 12.42 -12.55
CA PRO A 259 -6.73 13.02 -12.04
C PRO A 259 -8.02 12.41 -12.60
N VAL A 260 -8.08 12.12 -13.90
CA VAL A 260 -9.28 11.54 -14.52
C VAL A 260 -9.55 10.13 -13.98
N VAL A 261 -8.54 9.27 -13.93
CA VAL A 261 -8.72 7.90 -13.44
C VAL A 261 -9.00 7.87 -11.94
N LEU A 262 -8.27 8.65 -11.12
CA LEU A 262 -8.56 8.75 -9.70
C LEU A 262 -9.95 9.35 -9.44
N GLY A 263 -10.37 10.34 -10.22
CA GLY A 263 -11.70 10.93 -10.12
C GLY A 263 -12.80 9.91 -10.45
N TYR A 264 -12.61 9.10 -11.50
CA TYR A 264 -13.52 7.98 -11.82
C TYR A 264 -13.59 6.97 -10.68
N LEU A 265 -12.45 6.55 -10.13
CA LEU A 265 -12.40 5.58 -9.03
C LEU A 265 -13.09 6.13 -7.77
N VAL A 266 -12.78 7.36 -7.37
CA VAL A 266 -13.43 8.01 -6.21
C VAL A 266 -14.94 8.11 -6.42
N PHE A 267 -15.38 8.54 -7.61
CA PHE A 267 -16.80 8.65 -7.93
C PHE A 267 -17.50 7.29 -7.90
N SER A 268 -16.89 6.27 -8.50
CA SER A 268 -17.41 4.90 -8.54
C SER A 268 -17.55 4.34 -7.12
N GLU A 269 -16.52 4.46 -6.29
CA GLU A 269 -16.52 3.94 -4.92
C GLU A 269 -17.55 4.66 -4.05
N ILE A 270 -17.63 5.99 -4.12
CA ILE A 270 -18.65 6.76 -3.40
C ILE A 270 -20.06 6.31 -3.84
N SER A 271 -20.29 6.20 -5.14
CA SER A 271 -21.61 5.86 -5.69
C SER A 271 -22.05 4.47 -5.25
N THR A 272 -21.16 3.48 -5.33
CA THR A 272 -21.46 2.10 -4.93
C THR A 272 -21.75 1.98 -3.44
N LYS A 273 -20.91 2.56 -2.57
CA LYS A 273 -21.09 2.44 -1.11
C LYS A 273 -22.27 3.26 -0.55
N ILE A 274 -22.75 4.25 -1.30
CA ILE A 274 -23.99 4.97 -0.95
C ILE A 274 -25.22 4.18 -1.40
N ALA A 275 -25.15 3.54 -2.57
CA ALA A 275 -26.26 2.76 -3.12
C ALA A 275 -26.52 1.48 -2.32
N GLU A 276 -25.45 0.78 -1.90
CA GLU A 276 -25.54 -0.51 -1.23
C GLU A 276 -24.68 -0.53 0.05
N PRO A 277 -25.20 -1.04 1.18
CA PRO A 277 -24.40 -1.27 2.37
C PRO A 277 -23.20 -2.17 2.06
N TYR A 278 -22.03 -1.81 2.60
CA TYR A 278 -20.82 -2.62 2.42
C TYR A 278 -20.94 -3.94 3.17
N GLY A 279 -20.90 -5.04 2.43
CA GLY A 279 -21.00 -6.40 2.98
C GLY A 279 -22.32 -6.65 3.71
N GLU A 280 -22.43 -7.83 4.34
CA GLU A 280 -23.57 -8.18 5.18
C GLU A 280 -23.39 -7.68 6.63
N TYR A 281 -22.87 -6.47 6.79
CA TYR A 281 -22.54 -5.90 8.10
C TYR A 281 -23.69 -5.09 8.71
N PRO A 282 -23.84 -5.09 10.05
CA PRO A 282 -24.81 -4.24 10.72
C PRO A 282 -24.60 -2.76 10.42
N ILE A 283 -25.67 -2.04 10.09
CA ILE A 283 -25.62 -0.61 9.72
C ILE A 283 -24.97 0.26 10.80
N GLY A 284 -25.20 -0.05 12.08
CA GLY A 284 -24.55 0.68 13.18
C GLY A 284 -23.02 0.54 13.18
N LEU A 285 -22.51 -0.64 12.82
CA LEU A 285 -21.07 -0.90 12.71
C LEU A 285 -20.46 -0.14 11.53
N LEU A 286 -21.14 -0.17 10.38
CA LEU A 286 -20.76 0.60 9.19
C LEU A 286 -20.80 2.11 9.43
N GLY A 287 -21.79 2.59 10.19
CA GLY A 287 -21.93 3.99 10.55
C GLY A 287 -20.77 4.50 11.41
N VAL A 288 -20.31 3.71 12.39
CA VAL A 288 -19.22 4.10 13.29
C VAL A 288 -17.85 3.90 12.62
N PHE A 289 -17.56 2.69 12.16
CA PHE A 289 -16.22 2.31 11.69
C PHE A 289 -15.97 2.54 10.21
N GLY A 290 -17.02 2.65 9.40
CA GLY A 290 -16.91 3.04 7.99
C GLY A 290 -17.01 4.55 7.82
N TRP A 291 -18.24 5.07 7.82
CA TRP A 291 -18.51 6.48 7.54
C TRP A 291 -17.99 7.42 8.64
N GLY A 292 -18.24 7.09 9.91
CA GLY A 292 -17.78 7.87 11.06
C GLY A 292 -16.25 8.02 11.08
N MET A 293 -15.52 6.93 10.81
CA MET A 293 -14.07 6.97 10.69
C MET A 293 -13.60 7.79 9.50
N SER A 294 -14.25 7.65 8.34
CA SER A 294 -13.92 8.43 7.14
C SER A 294 -14.07 9.94 7.38
N VAL A 295 -15.14 10.37 8.06
CA VAL A 295 -15.33 11.76 8.47
C VAL A 295 -14.28 12.19 9.50
N ALA A 296 -13.99 11.33 10.49
CA ALA A 296 -13.00 11.62 11.51
C ALA A 296 -11.61 11.84 10.90
N LEU A 297 -11.20 11.07 9.88
CA LEU A 297 -9.93 11.26 9.18
C LEU A 297 -9.82 12.67 8.57
N VAL A 298 -10.87 13.14 7.90
CA VAL A 298 -10.90 14.48 7.29
C VAL A 298 -10.85 15.56 8.38
N VAL A 299 -11.64 15.42 9.43
CA VAL A 299 -11.68 16.38 10.55
C VAL A 299 -10.32 16.46 11.24
N VAL A 300 -9.72 15.32 11.56
CA VAL A 300 -8.39 15.24 12.19
C VAL A 300 -7.34 15.87 11.28
N ALA A 301 -7.35 15.58 9.97
CA ALA A 301 -6.42 16.19 9.02
C ALA A 301 -6.53 17.73 9.00
N ILE A 302 -7.75 18.28 9.01
CA ILE A 302 -7.98 19.73 9.06
C ILE A 302 -7.48 20.31 10.38
N ILE A 303 -7.79 19.68 11.51
CA ILE A 303 -7.33 20.13 12.83
C ILE A 303 -5.80 20.18 12.89
N PHE A 304 -5.11 19.11 12.48
CA PHE A 304 -3.64 19.07 12.47
C PHE A 304 -3.01 20.10 11.52
N THR A 305 -3.70 20.45 10.43
CA THR A 305 -3.26 21.50 9.50
C THR A 305 -3.35 22.88 10.15
N ILE A 306 -4.45 23.17 10.85
CA ILE A 306 -4.69 24.47 11.49
C ILE A 306 -3.85 24.67 12.76
N LEU A 307 -3.58 23.60 13.51
CA LEU A 307 -2.79 23.69 14.74
C LEU A 307 -1.41 24.33 14.44
N PRO A 308 -0.95 25.28 15.27
CA PRO A 308 0.33 25.93 15.04
C PRO A 308 1.46 24.92 15.17
N TRP A 309 2.48 25.08 14.33
CA TRP A 309 3.72 24.32 14.45
C TRP A 309 4.45 24.69 15.74
N ASN A 310 5.17 23.75 16.35
CA ASN A 310 5.99 24.07 17.51
C ASN A 310 7.04 25.13 17.11
N LYS A 311 7.24 26.15 17.94
CA LYS A 311 8.22 27.23 17.71
C LYS A 311 9.65 26.73 17.51
N LYS A 312 9.98 25.55 18.06
CA LYS A 312 11.28 24.90 17.89
C LYS A 312 11.45 24.20 16.55
N THR A 313 10.38 24.10 15.74
CA THR A 313 10.46 23.45 14.44
C THR A 313 11.27 24.32 13.48
N LYS A 314 12.37 23.78 12.98
CA LYS A 314 13.14 24.41 11.91
C LYS A 314 12.41 24.17 10.59
N ILE A 315 11.86 25.24 10.01
CA ILE A 315 11.24 25.22 8.67
C ILE A 315 12.29 25.55 7.60
N ASP A 316 13.42 26.11 8.01
CA ASP A 316 14.49 26.54 7.11
C ASP A 316 15.51 25.41 6.87
N PHE A 317 15.83 25.18 5.61
CA PHE A 317 16.68 24.08 5.16
C PHE A 317 18.01 24.65 4.67
N ASP A 318 19.13 24.27 5.31
CA ASP A 318 20.46 24.67 4.85
C ASP A 318 20.79 23.94 3.54
N GLU A 319 20.75 24.68 2.43
CA GLU A 319 20.96 24.16 1.08
C GLU A 319 22.37 23.58 0.87
N ASN A 320 23.34 23.95 1.71
CA ASN A 320 24.74 23.62 1.52
C ASN A 320 25.18 22.33 2.23
N ASN A 321 24.49 21.91 3.31
CA ASN A 321 25.05 20.88 4.19
C ASN A 321 24.24 19.58 4.32
N ASN A 322 23.08 19.42 3.66
CA ASN A 322 22.26 18.20 3.68
C ASN A 322 22.01 17.60 5.10
N GLU A 323 22.16 18.39 6.16
CA GLU A 323 21.79 18.01 7.52
C GLU A 323 20.70 18.98 7.97
N HIS A 324 19.63 18.46 8.61
CA HIS A 324 18.96 19.27 9.62
C HIS A 324 20.06 19.73 10.57
N THR A 325 20.36 21.03 10.66
CA THR A 325 21.45 21.52 11.53
C THR A 325 21.31 20.84 12.88
N LYS A 326 22.21 19.88 13.15
CA LYS A 326 22.30 19.25 14.47
C LYS A 326 22.39 20.38 15.46
N ILE A 327 21.62 20.24 16.53
CA ILE A 327 21.73 21.12 17.68
C ILE A 327 23.22 21.10 18.04
N THR A 328 23.91 22.22 17.83
CA THR A 328 25.10 22.53 18.60
C THR A 328 24.64 22.43 20.04
N GLU A 329 25.15 21.43 20.75
CA GLU A 329 25.12 21.41 22.20
C GLU A 329 25.51 22.82 22.66
N VAL A 330 24.54 23.54 23.22
CA VAL A 330 24.85 24.78 23.93
C VAL A 330 25.49 24.31 25.22
N THR A 331 26.82 24.24 25.18
CA THR A 331 27.67 24.34 26.36
C THR A 331 27.35 25.65 27.07
N SER A 332 26.57 25.57 28.16
CA SER A 332 26.73 26.32 29.41
C SER A 332 25.62 25.92 30.38
#